data_AF-A0A0B7GUX5-F1
#
_entry.id   AF-A0A0B7GUX5-F1
#
_cell.length_a   1.000
_cell.length_b   1.000
_cell.length_c   1.000
_cell.angle_alpha   90.00
_cell.angle_beta   90.00
_cell.angle_gamma   90.00
#
_symmetry.space_group_name_H-M   'P 1'
#
loop_
_entity.id
_entity.type
_entity.pdbx_description
1 polymer ?
#
loop_
_entity_poly.entity_id
_entity_poly.type
_entity_poly.pdbx_seq_one_letter_code
_entity_poly.pdbx_strand_id
1 'polypeptide(L)' 'MQMMEKVQIATYRDENDANKFLATLEPADLLDIKVTNTRGILCFTIIYKVNVPSLDA' A
#
# COMPACT_ATOMS: atom_id res chain seq x y z
N MET A 1 6.36 -21.58 -11.77
CA MET A 1 6.07 -20.13 -11.65
C MET A 1 6.76 -19.65 -10.40
N GLN A 2 7.76 -18.77 -10.51
CA GLN A 2 8.41 -18.19 -9.33
C GLN A 2 7.62 -16.96 -8.86
N MET A 3 7.58 -16.70 -7.56
CA MET A 3 6.95 -15.52 -6.98
C MET A 3 8.07 -14.52 -6.63
N MET A 4 7.90 -13.25 -6.97
CA MET A 4 8.82 -12.18 -6.58
C MET A 4 8.13 -11.20 -5.63
N GLU A 5 8.82 -10.86 -4.53
CA GLU A 5 8.38 -9.82 -3.60
C GLU A 5 8.64 -8.44 -4.22
N LYS A 6 7.62 -7.58 -4.25
CA LYS A 6 7.72 -6.18 -4.69
C LYS A 6 7.14 -5.25 -3.64
N VAL A 7 7.73 -4.06 -3.52
CA VAL A 7 7.16 -2.96 -2.73
C VAL A 7 6.20 -2.15 -3.62
N GLN A 8 5.01 -1.85 -3.11
CA GLN A 8 4.02 -0.98 -3.72
C GLN A 8 3.67 0.19 -2.80
N ILE A 9 3.15 1.26 -3.42
CA ILE A 9 2.76 2.50 -2.75
C ILE A 9 1.36 2.85 -3.24
N ALA A 10 0.41 2.99 -2.32
CA ALA A 10 -0.94 3.46 -2.60
C ALA A 10 -1.18 4.79 -1.86
N THR A 11 -1.92 5.72 -2.47
CA THR A 11 -2.25 7.02 -1.85
C THR A 11 -3.75 7.27 -1.92
N TYR A 12 -4.33 7.60 -0.78
CA TYR A 12 -5.77 7.85 -0.60
C TYR A 12 -5.98 9.26 -0.08
N ARG A 13 -7.07 9.92 -0.49
CA ARG A 13 -7.48 11.24 0.03
C ARG A 13 -8.58 11.16 1.08
N ASP A 14 -9.18 9.99 1.23
CA ASP A 14 -10.22 9.68 2.20
C ASP A 14 -9.66 8.68 3.22
N GLU A 15 -9.80 8.99 4.50
CA GLU A 15 -9.32 8.16 5.61
C GLU A 15 -10.03 6.80 5.64
N ASN A 16 -11.32 6.74 5.31
CA ASN A 16 -12.07 5.50 5.32
C ASN A 16 -11.59 4.56 4.21
N ASP A 17 -11.29 5.07 3.03
CA ASP A 17 -10.78 4.24 1.94
C ASP A 17 -9.37 3.72 2.23
N ALA A 18 -8.51 4.54 2.86
CA ALA A 18 -7.22 4.10 3.36
C ALA A 18 -7.38 2.96 4.39
N ASN A 19 -8.28 3.13 5.36
CA ASN A 19 -8.54 2.14 6.41
C ASN A 19 -9.14 0.84 5.86
N LYS A 20 -10.05 0.91 4.89
CA LYS A 20 -10.58 -0.27 4.20
C LYS A 20 -9.46 -1.03 3.51
N PHE A 21 -8.54 -0.33 2.84
CA PHE A 21 -7.40 -0.98 2.20
C PHE A 21 -6.44 -1.61 3.22
N LEU A 22 -6.10 -0.91 4.31
CA LEU A 22 -5.28 -1.46 5.39
C LEU A 22 -5.87 -2.74 5.97
N ALA A 23 -7.19 -2.82 6.13
CA ALA A 23 -7.87 -4.02 6.62
C ALA A 23 -7.77 -5.22 5.66
N THR A 24 -7.39 -5.02 4.39
CA THR A 24 -7.14 -6.10 3.43
C THR A 24 -5.70 -6.60 3.42
N LEU A 25 -4.77 -5.87 4.05
CA LEU A 25 -3.36 -6.24 4.10
C LEU A 25 -3.08 -7.16 5.28
N GLU A 26 -2.24 -8.18 5.07
CA GLU A 26 -1.67 -8.92 6.18
C GLU A 26 -0.68 -8.02 6.95
N PRO A 27 -0.60 -8.10 8.30
CA PRO A 27 0.30 -7.24 9.08
C PRO A 27 1.78 -7.36 8.67
N ALA A 28 2.20 -8.51 8.13
CA ALA A 28 3.56 -8.74 7.65
C ALA A 28 3.88 -8.04 6.33
N ASP A 29 2.86 -7.68 5.54
CA ASP A 29 3.02 -6.99 4.26
C ASP A 29 3.11 -5.47 4.43
N LEU A 30 2.59 -4.92 5.52
CA LEU A 30 2.63 -3.48 5.78
C LEU A 30 4.04 -3.02 6.18
N LEU A 31 4.58 -2.04 5.45
CA LEU A 31 5.90 -1.48 5.73
C LEU A 31 5.84 -0.13 6.44
N ASP A 32 4.99 0.78 5.96
CA ASP A 32 4.88 2.14 6.51
C ASP A 32 3.55 2.80 6.13
N ILE A 33 3.11 3.74 6.96
CA ILE A 33 1.95 4.61 6.69
C ILE A 33 2.36 6.06 6.92
N LYS A 34 2.26 6.88 5.88
CA LYS A 34 2.54 8.31 5.95
C LYS A 34 1.27 9.11 5.74
N VAL A 35 0.99 10.03 6.66
CA VAL A 35 -0.09 11.01 6.50
C VAL A 35 0.54 12.35 6.13
N THR A 36 0.13 12.90 5.00
CA THR A 36 0.62 14.19 4.51
C THR A 36 -0.54 15.15 4.30
N ASN A 37 -0.36 16.42 4.69
CA ASN A 37 -1.32 17.47 4.37
C ASN A 37 -0.78 18.26 3.18
N THR A 38 -1.46 18.15 2.03
CA THR A 38 -1.09 18.88 0.82
C THR A 38 -2.16 19.92 0.54
N ARG A 39 -1.83 21.19 0.76
CA ARG A 39 -2.71 22.34 0.48
C ARG A 39 -4.10 22.23 1.15
N GLY A 40 -4.15 21.71 2.37
CA GLY A 40 -5.39 21.54 3.14
C GLY A 40 -6.10 20.21 2.94
N ILE A 41 -5.62 19.34 2.04
CA ILE A 41 -6.15 18.00 1.83
C ILE A 41 -5.25 17.00 2.55
N LEU A 42 -5.83 16.17 3.41
CA LEU A 42 -5.15 15.04 4.02
C LEU A 42 -5.01 13.91 2.98
N CYS A 43 -3.80 13.37 2.87
CA CYS A 43 -3.46 12.24 2.02
C CYS A 43 -2.82 11.15 2.89
N PHE A 44 -3.29 9.91 2.74
CA PHE A 44 -2.78 8.72 3.41
C PHE A 44 -2.01 7.89 2.39
N THR A 45 -0.71 7.78 2.56
CA THR A 45 0.18 6.97 1.73
C THR A 45 0.54 5.70 2.48
N ILE A 46 0.25 4.55 1.87
CA ILE A 46 0.50 3.23 2.45
C ILE A 46 1.57 2.54 1.59
N ILE A 47 2.63 2.08 2.24
CA ILE A 47 3.75 1.37 1.62
C ILE A 47 3.68 -0.08 2.09
N TYR A 48 3.61 -1.03 1.16
CA TYR A 48 3.37 -2.44 1.47
C TYR A 48 4.07 -3.38 0.48
N LYS A 49 4.27 -4.62 0.89
CA LYS A 49 4.81 -5.70 0.06
C LYS A 49 3.69 -6.44 -0.66
N VAL A 50 3.98 -6.93 -1.86
CA VAL A 50 3.12 -7.84 -2.61
C VAL A 50 3.95 -8.94 -3.27
N ASN A 51 3.37 -10.13 -3.33
CA ASN A 51 3.89 -11.21 -4.14
C ASN A 51 3.27 -11.13 -5.53
N VAL A 52 4.09 -10.86 -6.54
CA VAL A 52 3.65 -10.91 -7.94
C VAL A 52 4.29 -12.10 -8.64
N PRO A 53 3.56 -12.78 -9.55
CA PRO A 53 4.15 -13.82 -10.37
C PRO A 53 5.29 -13.23 -11.22
N SER A 54 6.44 -13.92 -11.26
CA SER A 54 7.52 -13.59 -12.19
C SER A 54 7.05 -13.80 -13.63
N LEU A 55 7.14 -12.77 -14.47
CA LEU A 55 6.79 -12.83 -15.90
C LEU A 55 7.92 -13.40 -16.78
N ASP A 56 8.96 -14.00 -16.20
CA ASP A 56 9.97 -14.76 -16.97
C ASP A 56 9.31 -16.00 -17.60
N ALA A 57 9.00 -15.88 -18.89
CA ALA A 57 8.62 -16.94 -19.82
C ALA A 57 9.33 -16.69 -21.15
#